data_AF-A0A2E8WGF1-F1
#
_entry.id   AF-A0A2E8WGF1-F1
#
_cell.length_a   1.000
_cell.length_b   1.000
_cell.length_c   1.000
_cell.angle_alpha   90.00
_cell.angle_beta   90.00
_cell.angle_gamma   90.00
#
_symmetry.space_group_name_H-M   'P 1'
#
loop_
_entity.id
_entity.type
_entity.pdbx_description
1 polymer ?
#
loop_
_entity_poly.entity_id
_entity_poly.type
_entity_poly.pdbx_seq_one_letter_code
_entity_poly.pdbx_strand_id
1 'polypeptide(L)'
;MNCVQTIIGVDEATVANGCLHIVPGSHKLGNLKVKRYAQGQVEEQVDVSQAVALEASPGDVVMFTSYTVHGSKPNTTDQPRRSYINGYVRASACDVGKWAFLDGKAVPVTSDSDYHRIRSKEDHEIHEKTRKGNGVSTGSG
;
A
#
# COMPACT_ATOMS: atom_id res chain seq x y z
N MET A 1 0.66 6.17 5.71
CA MET A 1 1.57 6.13 4.54
C MET A 1 0.73 5.88 3.29
N ASN A 2 0.75 6.80 2.32
CA ASN A 2 0.09 6.61 1.03
C ASN A 2 1.17 6.08 0.06
N CYS A 3 1.10 4.79 -0.28
CA CYS A 3 2.01 4.17 -1.24
C CYS A 3 1.21 3.60 -2.41
N VAL A 4 1.87 3.48 -3.56
CA VAL A 4 1.37 2.75 -4.73
C VAL A 4 1.97 1.36 -4.67
N GLN A 5 1.13 0.35 -4.73
CA GLN A 5 1.53 -1.04 -4.86
C GLN A 5 1.43 -1.45 -6.33
N THR A 6 2.41 -2.22 -6.78
CA THR A 6 2.38 -2.90 -8.08
C THR A 6 2.36 -4.40 -7.84
N ILE A 7 1.46 -5.10 -8.51
CA ILE A 7 1.46 -6.56 -8.60
C ILE A 7 1.75 -6.92 -10.04
N ILE A 8 2.85 -7.62 -10.28
CA ILE A 8 3.25 -8.14 -11.58
C ILE A 8 2.88 -9.61 -11.66
N GLY A 9 2.11 -9.98 -12.67
CA GLY A 9 1.77 -11.39 -12.96
C GLY A 9 3.02 -12.15 -13.37
N VAL A 10 3.44 -13.13 -12.57
CA VAL A 10 4.54 -14.04 -12.96
C VAL A 10 3.97 -15.25 -13.69
N ASP A 11 2.86 -15.78 -13.17
CA ASP A 11 2.03 -16.77 -13.84
C ASP A 11 0.71 -16.12 -14.28
N GLU A 12 -0.03 -16.82 -15.14
CA GLU A 12 -1.38 -16.44 -15.51
C GLU A 12 -2.27 -16.38 -14.26
N ALA A 13 -3.04 -15.30 -14.11
CA ALA A 13 -3.99 -15.10 -13.04
C ALA A 13 -5.40 -15.11 -13.60
N THR A 14 -6.20 -16.09 -13.18
CA THR A 14 -7.60 -16.25 -13.57
C THR A 14 -8.49 -16.23 -12.34
N VAL A 15 -9.80 -16.09 -12.53
CA VAL A 15 -10.76 -16.21 -11.41
C VAL A 15 -10.62 -17.56 -10.70
N ALA A 16 -10.41 -18.65 -11.45
CA ALA A 16 -10.30 -20.00 -10.91
C ALA A 16 -9.03 -20.21 -10.08
N ASN A 17 -7.90 -19.64 -10.49
CA ASN A 17 -6.65 -19.74 -9.73
C ASN A 17 -6.45 -18.58 -8.74
N GLY A 18 -7.47 -17.73 -8.57
CA GLY A 18 -7.64 -16.77 -7.48
C GLY A 18 -7.12 -15.35 -7.74
N CYS A 19 -7.20 -14.85 -8.97
CA CYS A 19 -6.77 -13.51 -9.36
C CYS A 19 -7.13 -12.39 -8.36
N LEU A 20 -6.47 -11.24 -8.46
CA LEU A 20 -6.76 -10.12 -7.58
C LEU A 20 -8.21 -9.64 -7.81
N HIS A 21 -8.91 -9.33 -6.73
CA HIS A 21 -10.16 -8.60 -6.75
C HIS A 21 -9.95 -7.24 -6.10
N ILE A 22 -10.56 -6.20 -6.66
CA ILE A 22 -10.54 -4.84 -6.09
C ILE A 22 -11.95 -4.28 -5.98
N VAL A 23 -12.22 -3.44 -4.98
CA VAL A 23 -13.46 -2.64 -4.94
C VAL A 23 -13.16 -1.27 -5.58
N PRO A 24 -13.70 -0.96 -6.77
CA PRO A 24 -13.43 0.30 -7.44
C PRO A 24 -13.80 1.51 -6.57
N GLY A 25 -12.94 2.53 -6.54
CA GLY A 25 -13.19 3.77 -5.80
C GLY A 25 -12.99 3.70 -4.28
N SER A 26 -12.81 2.51 -3.68
CA SER A 26 -12.71 2.37 -2.22
C SER A 26 -11.53 3.13 -1.59
N HIS A 27 -10.46 3.40 -2.36
CA HIS A 27 -9.31 4.19 -1.93
C HIS A 27 -9.67 5.60 -1.47
N LYS A 28 -10.80 6.14 -1.92
CA LYS A 28 -11.30 7.46 -1.52
C LYS A 28 -11.79 7.50 -0.07
N LEU A 29 -12.03 6.34 0.55
CA LEU A 29 -12.41 6.22 1.96
C LEU A 29 -11.21 6.38 2.90
N GLY A 30 -9.98 6.35 2.37
CA GLY A 30 -8.77 6.46 3.16
C GLY A 30 -8.52 5.22 4.04
N ASN A 31 -7.95 5.43 5.23
CA ASN A 31 -7.65 4.34 6.15
C ASN A 31 -8.91 3.89 6.90
N LEU A 32 -9.40 2.68 6.60
CA LEU A 32 -10.55 2.05 7.25
C LEU A 32 -10.32 1.66 8.72
N LYS A 33 -9.10 1.86 9.26
CA LYS A 33 -8.71 1.56 10.65
C LYS A 33 -9.02 0.13 11.09
N VAL A 34 -9.01 -0.81 10.14
CA VAL A 34 -9.22 -2.23 10.41
C VAL A 34 -8.00 -2.84 11.08
N LYS A 35 -8.23 -3.79 11.99
CA LYS A 35 -7.13 -4.55 12.61
C LYS A 35 -6.61 -5.58 11.61
N ARG A 36 -5.29 -5.81 11.62
CA ARG A 36 -4.67 -6.84 10.79
C ARG A 36 -5.25 -8.22 11.16
N TYR A 37 -5.67 -8.98 10.16
CA TYR A 37 -6.32 -10.29 10.30
C TYR A 37 -7.70 -10.29 10.99
N ALA A 38 -8.33 -9.12 11.18
CA ALA A 38 -9.70 -9.07 11.67
C ALA A 38 -10.69 -9.30 10.52
N GLN A 39 -11.25 -10.51 10.49
CA GLN A 39 -12.24 -10.92 9.52
C GLN A 39 -13.54 -10.13 9.70
N GLY A 40 -14.19 -9.71 8.61
CA GLY A 40 -15.49 -9.02 8.63
C GLY A 40 -15.43 -7.49 8.75
N GLN A 41 -14.34 -6.92 9.26
CA GLN A 41 -14.27 -5.46 9.52
C GLN A 41 -14.21 -4.60 8.26
N VAL A 42 -13.78 -5.18 7.14
CA VAL A 42 -13.75 -4.48 5.85
C VAL A 42 -15.15 -4.48 5.25
N GLU A 43 -15.82 -5.62 5.31
CA GLU A 43 -17.17 -5.87 4.80
C GLU A 43 -18.24 -5.02 5.52
N GLU A 44 -18.01 -4.68 6.79
CA GLU A 44 -18.85 -3.74 7.54
C GLU A 44 -18.79 -2.29 7.00
N GLN A 45 -17.70 -1.92 6.32
CA GLN A 45 -17.44 -0.55 5.88
C GLN A 45 -17.48 -0.37 4.35
N VAL A 46 -17.32 -1.47 3.60
CA VAL A 46 -17.22 -1.47 2.15
C VAL A 46 -18.03 -2.63 1.61
N ASP A 47 -18.89 -2.35 0.63
CA ASP A 47 -19.61 -3.39 -0.10
C ASP A 47 -18.64 -4.17 -1.01
N VAL A 48 -18.08 -5.25 -0.46
CA VAL A 48 -17.15 -6.13 -1.18
C VAL A 48 -17.83 -6.94 -2.28
N SER A 49 -19.17 -6.95 -2.37
CA SER A 49 -19.87 -7.58 -3.51
C SER A 49 -19.62 -6.83 -4.82
N GLN A 50 -19.25 -5.55 -4.75
CA GLN A 50 -18.83 -4.74 -5.90
C GLN A 50 -17.40 -5.03 -6.36
N ALA A 51 -16.72 -6.01 -5.76
CA ALA A 51 -15.35 -6.31 -6.11
C ALA A 51 -15.23 -6.89 -7.53
N VAL A 52 -14.41 -6.26 -8.36
CA VAL A 52 -14.14 -6.67 -9.74
C VAL A 52 -12.90 -7.55 -9.78
N ALA A 53 -12.99 -8.67 -10.50
CA ALA A 53 -11.88 -9.58 -10.75
C ALA A 53 -10.91 -8.96 -11.79
N LEU A 54 -9.62 -9.08 -11.52
CA LEU A 54 -8.54 -8.63 -12.41
C LEU A 54 -7.74 -9.85 -12.86
N GLU A 55 -8.21 -10.49 -13.92
CA GLU A 55 -7.44 -11.52 -14.63
C GLU A 55 -6.24 -10.86 -15.34
N ALA A 56 -5.11 -11.57 -15.39
CA ALA A 56 -3.85 -11.03 -15.85
C ALA A 56 -3.01 -12.11 -16.52
N SER A 57 -2.40 -11.78 -17.65
CA SER A 57 -1.40 -12.63 -18.30
C SER A 57 -0.03 -12.46 -17.63
N PRO A 58 0.91 -13.42 -17.77
CA PRO A 58 2.29 -13.22 -17.36
C PRO A 58 2.88 -11.94 -17.96
N GLY A 59 3.40 -11.06 -17.10
CA GLY A 59 3.95 -9.75 -17.44
C GLY A 59 3.00 -8.57 -17.25
N ASP A 60 1.69 -8.80 -17.12
CA ASP A 60 0.74 -7.72 -16.83
C ASP A 60 0.97 -7.12 -15.43
N VAL A 61 0.70 -5.82 -15.30
CA VAL A 61 0.91 -5.07 -14.06
C VAL A 61 -0.39 -4.44 -13.59
N VAL A 62 -0.79 -4.76 -12.36
CA VAL A 62 -1.86 -4.07 -11.65
C VAL A 62 -1.26 -3.05 -10.69
N MET A 63 -1.73 -1.80 -10.77
CA MET A 63 -1.29 -0.72 -9.89
C MET A 63 -2.46 -0.17 -9.08
N PHE A 64 -2.28 -0.03 -7.77
CA PHE A 64 -3.32 0.52 -6.89
C PHE A 64 -2.69 1.17 -5.65
N THR A 65 -3.45 2.01 -4.96
CA THR A 65 -2.98 2.67 -3.72
C THR A 65 -3.15 1.76 -2.51
N SER A 66 -2.41 1.99 -1.44
CA SER A 66 -2.56 1.26 -0.16
C SER A 66 -3.94 1.36 0.49
N TYR A 67 -4.81 2.27 0.04
CA TYR A 67 -6.20 2.39 0.51
C TYR A 67 -7.21 1.65 -0.37
N THR A 68 -6.81 1.13 -1.52
CA THR A 68 -7.69 0.30 -2.33
C THR A 68 -7.98 -1.00 -1.57
N VAL A 69 -9.25 -1.32 -1.36
CA VAL A 69 -9.68 -2.60 -0.79
C VAL A 69 -9.47 -3.64 -1.86
N HIS A 70 -8.67 -4.65 -1.54
CA HIS A 70 -8.28 -5.69 -2.46
C HIS A 70 -8.07 -7.01 -1.73
N GLY A 71 -8.18 -8.11 -2.45
CA GLY A 71 -7.96 -9.45 -1.93
C GLY A 71 -7.98 -10.49 -3.04
N SER A 72 -7.54 -11.70 -2.75
CA SER A 72 -7.63 -12.85 -3.67
C SER A 72 -8.53 -13.91 -3.08
N LYS A 73 -9.26 -14.60 -3.95
CA LYS A 73 -9.96 -15.83 -3.57
C LYS A 73 -8.99 -17.01 -3.47
N PRO A 74 -9.36 -18.10 -2.79
CA PRO A 74 -8.58 -19.33 -2.79
C PRO A 74 -8.31 -19.81 -4.22
N ASN A 75 -7.11 -20.34 -4.46
CA ASN A 75 -6.79 -21.04 -5.70
C ASN A 75 -7.42 -22.44 -5.66
N THR A 76 -8.36 -22.73 -6.57
CA THR A 76 -9.04 -24.03 -6.65
C THR A 76 -8.51 -24.92 -7.77
N THR A 77 -7.33 -24.58 -8.33
CA THR A 77 -6.67 -25.34 -9.40
C THR A 77 -5.41 -26.03 -8.89
N ASP A 78 -4.88 -26.96 -9.67
CA ASP A 78 -3.62 -27.65 -9.35
C ASP A 78 -2.37 -26.86 -9.78
N GLN A 79 -2.55 -25.68 -10.39
CA GLN A 79 -1.45 -24.85 -10.85
C GLN A 79 -1.15 -23.75 -9.84
N PRO A 80 0.13 -23.53 -9.46
CA PRO A 80 0.50 -22.39 -8.64
C PRO A 80 0.27 -21.08 -9.40
N ARG A 81 -0.03 -20.01 -8.65
CA ARG A 81 -0.13 -18.65 -9.20
C ARG A 81 0.76 -17.71 -8.41
N ARG A 82 1.91 -17.37 -8.98
CA ARG A 82 2.90 -16.48 -8.38
C ARG A 82 2.68 -15.06 -8.87
N SER A 83 2.97 -14.10 -8.00
CA SER A 83 2.96 -12.68 -8.33
C SER A 83 4.12 -11.99 -7.63
N TYR A 84 4.69 -10.98 -8.27
CA TYR A 84 5.74 -10.16 -7.70
C TYR A 84 5.16 -8.82 -7.25
N ILE A 85 5.28 -8.52 -5.95
CA ILE A 85 4.65 -7.35 -5.34
C ILE A 85 5.72 -6.36 -4.89
N ASN A 86 5.60 -5.12 -5.33
CA ASN A 86 6.43 -4.00 -4.87
C ASN A 86 5.55 -2.87 -4.34
N GLY A 87 6.11 -2.07 -3.43
CA GLY A 87 5.49 -0.85 -2.92
C GLY A 87 6.39 0.35 -3.15
N TYR A 88 5.80 1.44 -3.65
CA TYR A 88 6.48 2.70 -3.92
C TYR A 88 5.81 3.80 -3.11
N VAL A 89 6.60 4.58 -2.41
CA VAL A 89 6.13 5.71 -1.63
C VAL A 89 7.00 6.91 -1.95
N ARG A 90 6.43 8.11 -1.87
CA ARG A 90 7.24 9.32 -1.91
C ARG A 90 8.24 9.24 -0.77
N ALA A 91 9.51 9.36 -1.07
CA ALA A 91 10.55 9.13 -0.08
C ALA A 91 10.44 10.11 1.12
N SER A 92 9.99 11.35 0.91
CA SER A 92 9.70 12.31 2.00
C SER A 92 8.53 11.91 2.92
N ALA A 93 7.66 11.01 2.46
CA ALA A 93 6.49 10.52 3.20
C ALA A 93 6.70 9.09 3.74
N CYS A 94 7.89 8.51 3.56
CA CYS A 94 8.24 7.21 4.10
C CYS A 94 8.74 7.36 5.54
N ASP A 95 8.17 6.57 6.45
CA ASP A 95 8.57 6.49 7.85
C ASP A 95 9.48 5.29 8.15
N VAL A 96 9.83 4.50 7.13
CA VAL A 96 10.67 3.31 7.21
C VAL A 96 11.57 3.18 5.96
N GLY A 97 12.77 2.63 6.09
CA GLY A 97 13.65 2.34 4.95
C GLY A 97 14.81 3.32 4.75
N LYS A 98 15.74 2.94 3.87
CA LYS A 98 16.98 3.69 3.59
C LYS A 98 16.82 4.48 2.30
N TRP A 99 17.29 5.72 2.31
CA TRP A 99 17.47 6.48 1.08
C TRP A 99 18.58 5.83 0.27
N ALA A 100 18.29 5.44 -0.97
CA ALA A 100 19.35 5.11 -1.93
C ALA A 100 19.95 6.38 -2.53
N PHE A 101 19.13 7.44 -2.66
CA PHE A 101 19.52 8.76 -3.15
C PHE A 101 18.77 9.86 -2.40
N LEU A 102 19.44 10.97 -2.07
CA LEU A 102 18.84 12.17 -1.49
C LEU A 102 19.34 13.38 -2.31
N ASP A 103 18.42 14.21 -2.80
CA ASP A 103 18.71 15.37 -3.67
C ASP A 103 19.65 15.05 -4.84
N GLY A 104 19.41 13.91 -5.49
CA GLY A 104 20.18 13.46 -6.65
C GLY A 104 21.57 12.87 -6.32
N LYS A 105 21.94 12.76 -5.03
CA LYS A 105 23.20 12.17 -4.59
C LYS A 105 22.98 10.79 -3.99
N ALA A 106 23.82 9.83 -4.33
CA ALA A 106 23.77 8.49 -3.73
C ALA A 106 24.04 8.59 -2.23
N VAL A 107 23.23 7.87 -1.44
CA VAL A 107 23.39 7.76 0.01
C VAL A 107 23.99 6.38 0.29
N PRO A 108 25.09 6.27 1.05
CA PRO A 108 25.66 4.98 1.41
C PRO A 108 24.61 4.10 2.10
N VAL A 109 24.51 2.85 1.68
CA VAL A 109 23.67 1.85 2.37
C VAL A 109 24.38 1.51 3.69
N THR A 110 24.12 2.28 4.75
CA THR A 110 24.66 2.00 6.10
C THR A 110 23.81 0.94 6.81
N SER A 111 24.21 0.47 8.00
CA SER A 111 23.47 -0.55 8.75
C SER A 111 22.04 -0.10 9.10
N ASP A 112 21.15 -1.06 9.38
CA ASP A 112 19.71 -0.83 9.65
C ASP A 112 19.40 0.11 10.83
N SER A 113 20.42 0.52 11.59
CA SER A 113 20.35 1.35 12.79
C SER A 113 20.39 2.87 12.57
N ASP A 114 20.73 3.35 11.37
CA ASP A 114 21.01 4.79 11.16
C ASP A 114 19.82 5.64 10.70
N TYR A 115 18.63 5.05 10.63
CA TYR A 115 17.41 5.68 10.10
C TYR A 115 17.09 7.04 10.75
N HIS A 116 17.32 7.17 12.07
CA HIS A 116 17.05 8.41 12.80
C HIS A 116 18.15 9.46 12.70
N ARG A 117 19.31 9.12 12.12
CA ARG A 117 20.50 10.00 12.12
C ARG A 117 20.61 10.91 10.90
N ILE A 118 19.82 10.66 9.87
CA ILE A 118 19.89 11.37 8.58
C ILE A 118 18.82 12.46 8.45
N ARG A 119 17.74 12.43 9.24
CA ARG A 119 16.81 13.56 9.34
C ARG A 119 17.45 14.65 10.18
N SER A 120 17.62 15.85 9.63
CA SER A 120 18.02 17.00 10.43
C SER A 120 16.94 17.29 11.47
N LYS A 121 17.26 18.01 12.56
CA LYS A 121 16.25 18.43 13.55
C LYS A 121 15.11 19.22 12.90
N GLU A 122 15.39 19.98 11.84
CA GLU A 122 14.40 20.72 11.06
C GLU A 122 13.43 19.80 10.30
N ASP A 123 13.92 18.71 9.70
CA ASP A 123 13.06 17.72 9.02
C ASP A 123 12.13 17.00 10.00
N HIS A 124 12.60 16.76 11.22
CA HIS A 124 11.78 16.22 12.31
C HIS A 124 10.67 17.19 12.73
N GLU A 125 10.97 18.48 12.88
CA GLU A 125 9.99 19.50 13.24
C GLU A 125 8.96 19.77 12.12
N ILE A 126 9.38 19.77 10.85
CA ILE A 126 8.48 19.91 9.69
C ILE A 126 7.54 18.70 9.61
N HIS A 127 8.06 17.49 9.80
CA HIS A 127 7.25 16.27 9.80
C HIS A 127 6.26 16.22 10.98
N GLU A 128 6.67 16.63 12.18
CA GLU A 128 5.78 16.76 13.34
C GLU A 128 4.70 17.81 13.13
N LYS A 129 5.04 19.00 12.59
CA LYS A 129 4.07 20.06 12.27
C LYS A 129 3.08 19.61 11.21
N THR A 130 3.52 18.88 10.19
CA THR A 130 2.64 18.33 9.14
C THR A 130 1.72 17.23 9.70
N ARG A 131 2.22 16.40 10.62
CA ARG A 131 1.42 15.37 11.31
C ARG A 131 0.38 15.97 12.28
N LYS A 132 0.72 17.07 12.98
CA LYS A 132 -0.18 17.80 13.90
C LYS A 132 -1.15 18.74 13.17
N GLY A 133 -0.78 19.27 12.00
CA GLY A 133 -1.60 20.19 11.20
C GLY A 133 -2.74 19.53 10.40
N ASN A 134 -2.68 18.21 10.16
CA ASN A 134 -3.79 17.44 9.57
C ASN A 134 -4.77 16.88 10.61
N GLY A 135 -4.69 17.32 11.87
CA GLY A 135 -5.75 17.12 12.84
C GLY A 135 -6.97 17.95 12.44
N VAL A 136 -7.94 17.32 11.78
CA VAL A 136 -9.26 17.91 11.52
C VAL A 136 -9.78 18.48 12.83
N SER A 137 -10.00 19.79 12.85
CA SER A 137 -10.75 20.49 13.87
C SER A 137 -12.18 19.95 13.86
N THR A 138 -12.52 19.06 14.79
CA THR A 138 -13.92 18.85 15.18
C THR A 138 -14.32 20.04 16.04
N GLY A 139 -14.66 21.14 15.38
CA GLY A 139 -15.35 22.25 16.00
C GLY A 139 -16.81 21.84 16.20
N SER A 140 -17.21 21.62 17.44
CA SER A 140 -18.59 21.70 17.88
C SER A 140 -18.99 23.18 17.92
N GLY A 141 -19.95 23.56 17.09
CA GLY A 141 -20.60 24.87 17.04
C GLY A 141 -21.72 24.83 16.02
#